data_AF-A0A6C2UVW1-F1
#
_entry.id   AF-A0A6C2UVW1-F1
#
_cell.length_a   1.000
_cell.length_b   1.000
_cell.length_c   1.000
_cell.angle_alpha   90.00
_cell.angle_beta   90.00
_cell.angle_gamma   90.00
#
_symmetry.space_group_name_H-M   'P 1'
#
loop_
_entity.id
_entity.type
_entity.pdbx_description
1 polymer ?
#
loop_
_entity_poly.entity_id
_entity_poly.type
_entity_poly.pdbx_seq_one_letter_code
_entity_poly.pdbx_strand_id
1 'polypeptide(L)' 'MSKKPSKQESNKTIGINMNKKMADELTKRAESMHLSVSKYCKIILQQWVDSGNKLNLTEK' A
#
# COMPACT_ATOMS: atom_id res chain seq x y z
N MET A 1 -34.42 -16.70 7.27
CA MET A 1 -32.95 -16.65 7.49
C MET A 1 -32.33 -15.80 6.40
N SER A 2 -31.91 -14.57 6.71
CA SER A 2 -31.32 -13.65 5.72
C SER A 2 -29.84 -13.99 5.51
N LYS A 3 -29.48 -14.49 4.34
CA LYS A 3 -28.08 -14.70 3.93
C LYS A 3 -27.45 -13.32 3.66
N LYS A 4 -26.52 -12.88 4.51
CA LYS A 4 -25.64 -11.74 4.21
C LYS A 4 -24.74 -12.13 3.04
N PRO A 5 -24.54 -11.28 2.02
CA PRO A 5 -23.60 -11.58 0.96
C PRO A 5 -22.18 -11.53 1.53
N SER A 6 -21.47 -12.66 1.51
CA SER A 6 -20.04 -12.73 1.80
C SER A 6 -19.30 -12.07 0.65
N LYS A 7 -18.86 -10.82 0.85
CA LYS A 7 -17.99 -10.10 -0.08
C LYS A 7 -16.71 -10.92 -0.24
N GLN A 8 -16.54 -11.59 -1.38
CA GLN A 8 -15.29 -12.26 -1.73
C GLN A 8 -14.19 -11.20 -1.76
N GLU A 9 -13.26 -11.27 -0.81
CA GLU A 9 -12.08 -10.44 -0.76
C GLU A 9 -11.15 -10.91 -1.90
N SER A 10 -11.33 -10.35 -3.09
CA SER A 10 -10.43 -10.64 -4.21
C SER A 10 -9.04 -10.10 -3.86
N ASN A 11 -8.09 -10.99 -3.57
CA ASN A 11 -6.70 -10.59 -3.37
C ASN A 11 -6.13 -10.13 -4.73
N LYS A 12 -6.06 -8.81 -4.93
CA LYS A 12 -5.47 -8.20 -6.12
C LYS A 12 -4.03 -7.84 -5.81
N THR A 13 -3.10 -8.49 -6.50
CA THR A 13 -1.68 -8.13 -6.46
C THR A 13 -1.44 -6.90 -7.33
N ILE A 14 -0.77 -5.89 -6.78
CA ILE A 14 -0.39 -4.67 -7.51
C ILE A 14 1.13 -4.65 -7.60
N GLY A 15 1.66 -4.71 -8.83
CA GLY A 15 3.07 -4.46 -9.10
C GLY A 15 3.31 -2.96 -9.24
N ILE A 16 4.32 -2.43 -8.55
CA ILE A 16 4.70 -1.02 -8.62
C ILE A 16 6.12 -0.95 -9.17
N ASN A 17 6.29 -0.24 -10.29
CA ASN A 17 7.61 0.09 -10.78
C ASN A 17 8.15 1.30 -10.01
N MET A 18 9.35 1.19 -9.45
CA MET A 18 10.02 2.28 -8.74
C MET A 18 11.53 2.17 -8.90
N ASN A 19 12.25 3.26 -8.67
CA ASN A 19 13.71 3.19 -8.68
C ASN A 19 14.23 2.32 -7.51
N LYS A 20 15.38 1.69 -7.73
CA LYS A 20 15.98 0.76 -6.76
C LYS A 20 16.24 1.40 -5.40
N LYS A 21 16.71 2.64 -5.38
CA LYS A 21 17.02 3.37 -4.13
C LYS A 21 15.78 3.52 -3.24
N MET A 22 14.64 3.90 -3.82
CA MET A 22 13.37 4.00 -3.10
C MET A 22 12.90 2.65 -2.56
N ALA A 23 13.07 1.58 -3.34
CA ALA A 23 12.74 0.23 -2.90
C ALA A 23 13.62 -0.22 -1.71
N ASP A 24 14.92 0.07 -1.75
CA ASP A 24 15.86 -0.23 -0.68
C ASP A 24 15.50 0.57 0.60
N GLU A 25 15.13 1.84 0.46
CA GLU A 25 14.71 2.68 1.60
C GLU A 25 13.40 2.18 2.24
N LEU A 26 12.41 1.78 1.43
CA LEU A 26 11.18 1.16 1.92
C LEU A 26 11.46 -0.14 2.66
N THR A 27 12.36 -0.96 2.12
CA THR A 27 12.73 -2.25 2.72
C THR A 27 13.41 -2.05 4.06
N LYS A 28 14.41 -1.17 4.13
CA LYS A 28 15.13 -0.85 5.37
C LYS A 28 14.20 -0.32 6.47
N ARG A 29 13.23 0.54 6.11
CA ARG A 29 12.23 1.05 7.06
C ARG A 29 11.29 -0.06 7.53
N ALA A 30 10.84 -0.92 6.64
CA ALA A 30 10.00 -2.06 6.99
C ALA A 30 10.72 -3.01 7.97
N GLU A 31 11.98 -3.33 7.68
CA GLU A 31 12.84 -4.18 8.53
C GLU A 31 13.07 -3.55 9.91
N SER A 32 13.33 -2.23 9.97
CA SER A 32 13.52 -1.52 11.23
C SER A 32 12.28 -1.52 12.13
N MET A 33 11.10 -1.71 11.53
CA MET A 33 9.82 -1.85 12.24
C MET A 33 9.41 -3.31 12.46
N HIS A 34 10.26 -4.28 12.11
CA HIS A 34 9.96 -5.71 12.11
C HIS A 34 8.71 -6.07 11.29
N LEU A 35 8.49 -5.39 10.17
CA LEU A 35 7.39 -5.63 9.25
C LEU A 35 7.90 -6.19 7.92
N SER A 36 7.11 -7.06 7.28
CA SER A 36 7.33 -7.38 5.87
C SER A 36 7.11 -6.12 5.01
N VAL A 37 7.89 -5.98 3.93
CA VAL A 37 7.76 -4.86 2.98
C VAL A 37 6.33 -4.69 2.48
N SER A 38 5.64 -5.77 2.12
CA SER A 38 4.23 -5.71 1.66
C SER A 38 3.28 -5.13 2.71
N LYS A 39 3.45 -5.52 3.99
CA LYS A 39 2.65 -4.99 5.10
C LYS A 39 2.95 -3.51 5.35
N TYR A 40 4.23 -3.14 5.30
CA TYR A 40 4.64 -1.74 5.43
C TYR A 40 4.07 -0.86 4.32
N CYS A 41 4.17 -1.29 3.06
CA CYS A 41 3.58 -0.60 1.92
C CYS A 41 2.05 -0.46 2.06
N LYS A 42 1.35 -1.50 2.54
CA LYS A 42 -0.10 -1.44 2.79
C LYS A 42 -0.45 -0.38 3.84
N ILE A 43 0.32 -0.28 4.91
CA ILE A 43 0.09 0.73 5.97
C ILE A 43 0.29 2.14 5.43
N ILE A 44 1.36 2.41 4.67
CA ILE A 44 1.62 3.74 4.10
C ILE A 44 0.50 4.14 3.14
N LEU A 45 0.11 3.23 2.22
CA LEU A 45 -0.96 3.51 1.26
C LEU A 45 -2.29 3.78 1.98
N GLN A 46 -2.59 3.02 3.03
CA GLN A 46 -3.78 3.23 3.85
C GLN A 46 -3.75 4.60 4.54
N GLN A 47 -2.64 4.94 5.21
CA GLN A 47 -2.46 6.26 5.83
C GLN A 47 -2.58 7.40 4.82
N TRP A 48 -2.06 7.22 3.61
CA TRP A 48 -2.17 8.20 2.56
C TRP A 48 -3.62 8.39 2.11
N VAL A 49 -4.37 7.31 1.90
CA VAL A 49 -5.80 7.36 1.59
C VAL A 49 -6.59 8.04 2.73
N ASP A 50 -6.31 7.66 3.97
CA ASP A 50 -6.97 8.21 5.17
C ASP A 50 -6.64 9.69 5.39
N SER A 51 -5.47 10.15 4.92
CA SER A 51 -5.07 11.55 5.02
C SER A 51 -5.92 12.49 4.15
N GLY A 52 -6.70 11.96 3.20
CA GLY A 52 -7.52 12.76 2.27
C GLY A 52 -6.71 13.60 1.27
N ASN A 53 -5.38 13.50 1.30
CA ASN A 53 -4.50 14.25 0.40
C ASN A 53 -4.58 13.67 -1.01
N LYS A 54 -5.23 14.40 -1.92
CA LYS A 54 -5.23 14.06 -3.33
C LYS A 54 -3.88 14.44 -3.95
N LEU A 55 -3.19 13.46 -4.54
CA LEU A 55 -2.06 13.72 -5.42
C LEU A 55 -2.58 14.46 -6.66
N ASN A 56 -2.41 15.78 -6.69
CA ASN A 56 -2.59 16.57 -7.91
C ASN A 56 -1.36 16.37 -8.78
N LEU A 57 -1.34 15.25 -9.52
CA LEU A 57 -0.35 15.02 -10.56
C LEU A 57 -0.74 15.88 -11.76
N THR A 58 -0.31 17.15 -11.74
CA THR A 58 -0.29 17.97 -12.96
C THR A 58 0.94 17.58 -13.77
N GLU A 59 0.72 17.04 -14.95
CA GLU A 59 1.77 16.91 -15.97
C GLU A 59 2.27 18.32 -16.36
N LYS A 60 3.57 18.44 -16.61
CA LYS A 60 4.23 19.69 -17.00
C LYS A 60 4.55 19.68 -18.47
#